data_AF-A0A7C2QN07-F1
#
_entry.id   AF-A0A7C2QN07-F1
#
_cell.length_a   1.000
_cell.length_b   1.000
_cell.length_c   1.000
_cell.angle_alpha   90.00
_cell.angle_beta   90.00
_cell.angle_gamma   90.00
#
_symmetry.space_group_name_H-M   'P 1'
#
loop_
_entity.id
_entity.type
_entity.pdbx_description
1 polymer ?
#
loop_
_entity_poly.entity_id
_entity_poly.type
_entity_poly.pdbx_seq_one_letter_code
_entity_poly.pdbx_strand_id
1 'polypeptide(L)' 'MREPPRPRLPETPACPFCGGRETERLSLFGGQLSLAQFWCRRCRTGFDVLKWRRGPTRAAPPEA' A
#
# COMPACT_ATOMS: atom_id res chain seq x y z
N MET A 1 27.18 -9.31 7.38
CA MET A 1 26.28 -8.56 6.49
C MET A 1 24.89 -8.59 7.13
N ARG A 2 24.32 -7.46 7.52
CA ARG A 2 23.02 -7.42 8.22
C ARG A 2 21.93 -7.33 7.16
N GLU A 3 20.99 -8.28 7.14
CA GLU A 3 19.86 -8.23 6.22
C GLU A 3 19.02 -6.97 6.49
N PRO A 4 18.64 -6.20 5.45
CA PRO A 4 17.77 -5.05 5.65
C PRO A 4 16.38 -5.54 6.10
N PRO A 5 15.71 -4.79 6.99
CA PRO A 5 14.35 -5.13 7.39
C PRO A 5 13.45 -5.15 6.15
N ARG A 6 12.73 -6.25 5.95
CA ARG A 6 11.76 -6.37 4.85
C ARG A 6 10.73 -5.25 5.01
N PRO A 7 10.44 -4.45 3.96
CA PRO A 7 9.45 -3.40 4.06
C PRO A 7 8.11 -4.00 4.50
N ARG A 8 7.53 -3.44 5.58
CA ARG A 8 6.23 -3.87 6.15
C ARG A 8 5.09 -3.38 5.26
N LEU A 9 4.98 -3.95 4.08
CA LEU A 9 3.83 -3.76 3.20
C LEU A 9 2.63 -4.54 3.77
N PRO A 10 1.40 -4.00 3.67
CA PRO A 10 0.21 -4.79 3.94
C PRO A 10 0.18 -5.97 2.97
N GLU A 11 0.05 -7.19 3.50
CA GLU A 11 0.06 -8.42 2.70
C GLU A 11 -1.20 -8.52 1.82
N THR A 12 -2.33 -8.00 2.32
CA THR A 12 -3.64 -8.03 1.64
C THR A 12 -4.35 -6.66 1.73
N PRO A 13 -3.91 -5.64 0.98
CA PRO A 13 -4.59 -4.34 0.94
C PRO A 13 -6.01 -4.48 0.37
N ALA A 14 -6.96 -3.69 0.86
CA ALA A 14 -8.29 -3.63 0.26
C ALA A 14 -8.22 -2.93 -1.10
N CYS A 15 -8.88 -3.50 -2.11
CA CYS A 15 -9.01 -2.91 -3.43
C CYS A 15 -9.85 -1.62 -3.35
N PRO A 16 -9.34 -0.46 -3.81
CA PRO A 16 -10.07 0.81 -3.74
C PRO A 16 -11.28 0.86 -4.68
N PHE A 17 -11.36 -0.02 -5.66
CA PHE A 17 -12.43 -0.04 -6.66
C PHE A 17 -13.64 -0.88 -6.25
N CYS A 18 -13.41 -2.04 -5.62
CA CYS A 18 -14.49 -2.98 -5.27
C CYS A 18 -14.55 -3.35 -3.78
N GLY A 19 -13.59 -2.87 -2.97
CA GLY A 19 -13.47 -3.20 -1.55
C GLY A 19 -12.98 -4.62 -1.25
N GLY A 20 -12.73 -5.45 -2.27
CA GLY A 20 -12.25 -6.83 -2.09
C GLY A 20 -10.84 -6.90 -1.48
N ARG A 21 -10.58 -7.94 -0.69
CA ARG A 21 -9.25 -8.24 -0.11
C ARG A 21 -8.49 -9.35 -0.83
N GLU A 22 -9.09 -9.92 -1.87
CA GLU A 22 -8.48 -10.92 -2.75
C GLU A 22 -7.48 -10.23 -3.70
N THR A 23 -6.42 -9.68 -3.12
CA THR A 23 -5.41 -8.90 -3.83
C THR A 23 -4.06 -9.58 -3.74
N GLU A 24 -3.38 -9.72 -4.87
CA GLU A 24 -2.07 -10.34 -4.97
C GLU A 24 -1.00 -9.29 -5.26
N ARG A 25 0.15 -9.36 -4.58
CA ARG A 25 1.26 -8.44 -4.82
C ARG A 25 2.02 -8.88 -6.07
N LEU A 26 1.97 -8.05 -7.11
CA LEU A 26 2.70 -8.29 -8.35
C LEU A 26 4.16 -7.83 -8.25
N SER A 27 4.40 -6.67 -7.64
CA SER A 27 5.74 -6.10 -7.55
C SER A 27 5.92 -5.29 -6.28
N LEU A 28 7.15 -5.30 -5.75
CA LEU A 28 7.56 -4.38 -4.70
C LEU A 28 7.70 -2.96 -5.21
N PHE A 29 7.83 -2.73 -6.51
CA PHE A 29 7.99 -1.40 -7.09
C PHE A 29 7.01 -1.28 -8.26
N GLY A 30 6.02 -0.40 -8.12
CA GLY A 30 5.08 -0.05 -9.19
C GLY A 30 5.66 1.04 -10.10
N GLY A 31 4.80 1.94 -10.62
CA GLY A 31 5.23 3.07 -11.45
C GLY A 31 6.15 4.07 -10.74
N GLN A 32 6.20 4.05 -9.41
CA GLN A 32 7.10 4.86 -8.59
C GLN A 32 7.76 3.99 -7.51
N LEU A 33 8.99 4.34 -7.09
CA LEU A 33 9.75 3.55 -6.11
C LEU A 33 9.06 3.41 -4.75
N SER A 34 8.19 4.36 -4.41
CA SER A 34 7.42 4.41 -3.16
C SER A 34 6.13 3.58 -3.20
N LEU A 35 5.75 3.09 -4.38
CA LEU A 35 4.54 2.31 -4.61
C LEU A 35 4.88 0.83 -4.75
N ALA A 36 4.02 -0.02 -4.19
CA ALA A 36 3.99 -1.44 -4.50
C ALA A 36 2.74 -1.73 -5.33
N GLN A 37 2.88 -2.60 -6.32
CA GLN A 37 1.82 -2.90 -7.27
C GLN A 37 1.07 -4.16 -6.84
N PHE A 38 -0.26 -4.05 -6.83
CA PHE A 38 -1.18 -5.12 -6.47
C PHE A 38 -2.17 -5.39 -7.60
N TRP A 39 -2.69 -6.62 -7.64
CA TRP A 39 -3.72 -7.06 -8.57
C TRP A 39 -4.92 -7.60 -7.80
N CYS A 40 -6.09 -7.01 -8.01
CA CYS A 40 -7.31 -7.53 -7.43
C CYS A 40 -7.84 -8.70 -8.28
N ARG A 41 -7.96 -9.89 -7.69
CA ARG A 41 -8.51 -11.09 -8.36
C ARG A 41 -10.02 -10.99 -8.59
N ARG A 42 -10.73 -10.20 -7.76
CA ARG A 42 -12.18 -10.04 -7.83
C ARG A 42 -12.63 -9.16 -9.00
N CYS A 43 -12.12 -7.92 -9.07
CA CYS A 43 -12.45 -6.98 -10.15
C CYS A 43 -11.43 -6.97 -11.30
N ARG A 44 -10.35 -7.76 -11.20
CA ARG A 44 -9.28 -7.88 -12.22
C ARG A 44 -8.66 -6.53 -12.58
N THR A 45 -8.37 -5.73 -11.56
CA THR A 45 -7.79 -4.39 -11.73
C THR A 45 -6.46 -4.31 -10.99
N GLY A 46 -5.45 -3.76 -11.67
CA GLY A 46 -4.16 -3.41 -11.07
C GLY A 46 -4.25 -2.08 -10.34
N PHE A 47 -3.65 -1.99 -9.15
CA PHE A 47 -3.60 -0.76 -8.38
C PHE A 47 -2.31 -0.66 -7.58
N ASP A 48 -1.90 0.58 -7.30
CA ASP A 48 -0.70 0.86 -6.53
C ASP A 48 -1.03 1.21 -5.07
N VAL A 49 -0.18 0.75 -4.16
CA VAL A 49 -0.28 1.02 -2.73
C VAL A 49 1.02 1.66 -2.25
N LEU A 50 0.88 2.79 -1.56
CA LEU A 50 1.99 3.46 -0.91
C LEU A 50 2.56 2.57 0.21
N LYS A 51 3.85 2.22 0.13
CA LYS A 51 4.55 1.42 1.14
C LYS A 51 4.52 2.06 2.53
N TRP A 52 4.57 3.38 2.55
CA TRP A 52 4.73 4.20 3.75
C TRP A 52 3.48 5.05 3.94
N ARG A 53 2.40 4.46 4.43
CA ARG A 53 1.32 5.29 4.96
C ARG A 53 1.80 5.91 6.26
N ARG A 54 2.17 7.20 6.23
CA ARG A 54 2.09 8.01 7.45
C ARG A 54 0.63 7.94 7.89
N GLY A 55 0.38 7.45 9.11
CA GLY A 55 -0.94 7.57 9.72
C GLY A 55 -1.39 9.03 9.69
N PRO A 56 -2.69 9.33 9.90
CA PRO A 56 -3.14 10.71 9.97
C PRO A 56 -2.20 11.44 10.95
N THR A 57 -1.49 12.45 10.46
CA THR A 57 -0.81 13.37 11.37
C THR A 57 -1.94 13.87 12.25
N ARG A 58 -1.87 13.62 13.56
CA ARG A 58 -2.83 14.22 14.47
C ARG A 58 -2.63 15.72 14.24
N ALA A 59 -3.59 16.36 13.57
CA ALA A 59 -3.50 17.76 13.24
C ALA A 59 -3.22 18.48 14.57
N ALA A 60 -2.14 19.24 14.63
CA ALA A 60 -1.91 20.12 15.76
C ALA A 60 -3.16 21.01 15.91
N PRO A 61 -3.67 21.22 17.13
CA PRO A 61 -4.84 22.07 17.34
C PRO A 61 -4.57 23.45 16.72
N PRO A 62 -5.58 24.11 16.14
CA PRO A 62 -5.43 25.49 15.70
C PRO A 62 -5.05 26.32 16.94
N GLU A 63 -3.91 27.03 16.88
CA GLU A 63 -3.51 27.99 17.90
C GLU A 63 -4.63 29.02 18.08
N ALA A 64 -5.12 29.15 19.31
CA ALA A 64 -6.19 30.04 19.73
C ALA A 64 -5.65 31.43 20.11
#